data_AF-A0A0D0BFL3-F1
#
_entry.id   AF-A0A0D0BFL3-F1
#
_cell.length_a   1.000
_cell.length_b   1.000
_cell.length_c   1.000
_cell.angle_alpha   90.00
_cell.angle_beta   90.00
_cell.angle_gamma   90.00
#
_symmetry.space_group_name_H-M   'P 1'
#
loop_
_entity.id
_entity.type
_entity.pdbx_description
1 polymer ?
#
loop_
_entity_poly.entity_id
_entity_poly.type
_entity_poly.pdbx_seq_one_letter_code
_entity_poly.pdbx_strand_id
1 'polypeptide(L)'
;ALKHLAGHHTSRSEEGGHYNYWAPPARCLLSPDSDDKKARLFKGWLRIRDIVLFLLSDVNCTPFCLSNKEWRTLLQVCSGHELNEGDGSRNASHRRNVREHFKTALEKSQVQLDVNNLFGKTPTWKGSEVIGLLDPDTAREILWELCELNFRSDVLALDRHLDRSNASVLERQDMLDQCWNGSA
;
A
#
# COMPACT_ATOMS: atom_id res chain seq x y z
N ALA A 1 -22.12 24.01 1.08
CA ALA A 1 -20.69 24.30 0.85
C ALA A 1 -19.82 23.06 1.13
N LEU A 2 -19.77 22.50 2.34
CA LEU A 2 -18.95 21.30 2.63
C LEU A 2 -19.55 19.95 2.18
N LYS A 3 -20.85 19.87 1.89
CA LYS A 3 -21.50 18.66 1.32
C LYS A 3 -21.12 18.37 -0.15
N HIS A 4 -20.57 19.34 -0.89
CA HIS A 4 -20.12 19.14 -2.28
C HIS A 4 -18.65 18.70 -2.38
N LEU A 5 -17.86 18.82 -1.32
CA LEU A 5 -16.47 18.34 -1.27
C LEU A 5 -16.37 16.84 -0.96
N ALA A 6 -17.43 16.22 -0.45
CA ALA A 6 -17.50 14.77 -0.21
C ALA A 6 -17.78 13.94 -1.47
N GLY A 7 -18.11 14.58 -2.60
CA GLY A 7 -18.43 13.91 -3.87
C GLY A 7 -17.23 13.59 -4.76
N HIS A 8 -16.02 14.01 -4.39
CA HIS A 8 -14.85 14.03 -5.29
C HIS A 8 -13.57 13.42 -4.71
N HIS A 9 -13.64 12.56 -3.68
CA HIS A 9 -12.59 11.54 -3.55
C HIS A 9 -12.86 10.48 -4.61
N THR A 10 -12.41 10.68 -5.85
CA THR A 10 -12.40 9.60 -6.83
C THR A 10 -11.10 8.83 -6.72
N SER A 11 -10.94 8.05 -5.65
CA SER A 11 -10.35 6.73 -5.87
C SER A 11 -11.39 6.00 -6.71
N ARG A 12 -11.11 5.87 -8.01
CA ARG A 12 -12.01 5.36 -9.04
C ARG A 12 -12.90 4.24 -8.48
N SER A 13 -14.20 4.52 -8.31
CA SER A 13 -15.17 3.47 -8.06
C SER A 13 -15.23 2.65 -9.35
N GLU A 14 -14.59 1.49 -9.37
CA GLU A 14 -15.11 0.42 -10.20
C GLU A 14 -16.54 0.11 -9.71
N GLU A 15 -17.36 -0.42 -10.60
CA GLU A 15 -18.78 -0.73 -10.36
C GLU A 15 -18.93 -1.46 -9.00
N GLY A 16 -19.37 -0.74 -7.95
CA GLY A 16 -19.43 -1.30 -6.60
C GLY A 16 -19.18 -0.36 -5.42
N GLY A 17 -18.73 0.88 -5.63
CA GLY A 17 -18.71 1.91 -4.57
C GLY A 17 -17.61 1.75 -3.50
N HIS A 18 -16.49 1.09 -3.83
CA HIS A 18 -15.37 0.93 -2.89
C HIS A 18 -14.17 1.81 -3.27
N TYR A 19 -13.59 2.46 -2.27
CA TYR A 19 -12.36 3.25 -2.42
C TYR A 19 -11.15 2.30 -2.46
N ASN A 20 -10.39 2.35 -3.55
CA ASN A 20 -9.16 1.58 -3.74
C ASN A 20 -7.93 2.48 -3.53
N TYR A 21 -6.86 1.90 -2.98
CA TYR A 21 -5.65 2.61 -2.58
C TYR A 21 -4.41 1.97 -3.18
N TRP A 22 -3.41 2.81 -3.48
CA TRP A 22 -2.12 2.36 -4.01
C TRP A 22 -1.10 1.98 -2.94
N ALA A 23 -1.30 2.47 -1.73
CA ALA A 23 -0.61 2.04 -0.52
C ALA A 23 -1.67 1.71 0.56
N PRO A 24 -1.36 0.89 1.57
CA PRO A 24 -2.32 0.61 2.63
C PRO A 24 -2.61 1.88 3.42
N PRO A 25 -3.88 2.24 3.64
CA PRO A 25 -4.22 3.32 4.55
C PRO A 25 -3.70 3.03 5.97
N ALA A 26 -3.20 4.04 6.69
CA ALA A 26 -2.64 3.88 8.04
C ALA A 26 -3.58 3.14 9.02
N ARG A 27 -4.90 3.37 8.89
CA ARG A 27 -5.93 2.65 9.65
C ARG A 27 -5.84 1.12 9.50
N CYS A 28 -5.37 0.59 8.38
CA CYS A 28 -5.24 -0.85 8.19
C CYS A 28 -4.29 -1.48 9.22
N LEU A 29 -3.25 -0.75 9.62
CA LEU A 29 -2.27 -1.19 10.62
C LEU A 29 -2.78 -0.97 12.05
N LEU A 30 -3.58 0.09 12.27
CA LEU A 30 -4.11 0.47 13.59
C LEU A 30 -5.41 -0.24 14.00
N SER A 31 -6.15 -0.82 13.04
CA SER A 31 -7.48 -1.41 13.28
C SER A 31 -7.54 -2.53 14.35
N PRO A 32 -6.53 -3.40 14.55
CA PRO A 32 -6.59 -4.41 15.60
C PRO A 32 -6.41 -3.83 17.00
N ASP A 33 -7.15 -4.34 18.00
CA ASP A 33 -6.98 -3.91 19.40
C ASP A 33 -5.71 -4.46 20.07
N SER A 34 -5.21 -5.59 19.58
CA SER A 34 -4.02 -6.27 20.13
C SER A 34 -2.73 -5.73 19.51
N ASP A 35 -1.78 -5.36 20.35
CA ASP A 35 -0.47 -4.86 19.92
C ASP A 35 0.32 -5.91 19.14
N ASP A 36 0.21 -7.19 19.47
CA ASP A 36 0.79 -8.27 18.66
C ASP A 36 0.21 -8.32 17.25
N LYS A 37 -1.10 -8.07 17.11
CA LYS A 37 -1.76 -8.02 15.80
C LYS A 37 -1.29 -6.80 15.01
N LYS A 38 -1.15 -5.63 15.66
CA LYS A 38 -0.59 -4.43 15.03
C LYS A 38 0.84 -4.69 14.58
N ALA A 39 1.71 -5.20 15.46
CA ALA A 39 3.11 -5.50 15.17
C ALA A 39 3.26 -6.38 13.92
N ARG A 40 2.41 -7.41 13.78
CA ARG A 40 2.37 -8.24 12.58
C ARG A 40 2.04 -7.44 11.31
N LEU A 41 1.07 -6.54 11.35
CA LEU A 41 0.71 -5.73 10.19
C LEU A 41 1.81 -4.75 9.81
N PHE A 42 2.49 -4.14 10.79
CA PHE A 42 3.69 -3.34 10.55
C PHE A 42 4.79 -4.16 9.86
N LYS A 43 5.09 -5.37 10.36
CA LYS A 43 6.05 -6.27 9.71
C LYS A 43 5.63 -6.65 8.29
N GLY A 44 4.34 -6.89 8.08
CA GLY A 44 3.76 -7.14 6.77
C GLY A 44 4.00 -5.98 5.80
N TRP A 45 3.81 -4.73 6.25
CA TRP A 45 4.12 -3.54 5.48
C TRP A 45 5.61 -3.46 5.16
N LEU A 46 6.48 -3.56 6.16
CA LEU A 46 7.93 -3.44 5.98
C LEU A 46 8.50 -4.45 4.97
N ARG A 47 7.92 -5.64 4.86
CA ARG A 47 8.33 -6.65 3.86
C ARG A 47 7.95 -6.31 2.43
N ILE A 48 6.84 -5.61 2.21
CA ILE A 48 6.37 -5.22 0.88
C ILE A 48 6.66 -3.75 0.54
N ARG A 49 7.14 -2.97 1.50
CA ARG A 49 7.38 -1.53 1.40
C ARG A 49 8.17 -1.19 0.14
N ASP A 50 9.34 -1.80 -0.05
CA ASP A 50 10.23 -1.45 -1.15
C ASP A 50 9.60 -1.77 -2.52
N ILE A 51 8.80 -2.84 -2.60
CA ILE A 51 8.05 -3.18 -3.82
C ILE A 51 6.98 -2.14 -4.10
N VAL A 52 6.19 -1.77 -3.08
CA VAL A 52 5.14 -0.77 -3.24
C VAL A 52 5.73 0.56 -3.65
N LEU A 53 6.84 0.99 -3.02
CA LEU A 53 7.54 2.21 -3.39
C LEU A 53 8.11 2.14 -4.82
N PHE A 54 8.71 1.02 -5.21
CA PHE A 54 9.19 0.81 -6.57
C PHE A 54 8.06 0.95 -7.60
N LEU A 55 6.93 0.26 -7.38
CA LEU A 55 5.76 0.31 -8.26
C LEU A 55 5.15 1.72 -8.36
N LEU A 56 5.28 2.53 -7.31
CA LEU A 56 4.83 3.93 -7.30
C LEU A 56 5.82 4.89 -7.98
N SER A 57 7.09 4.50 -8.10
CA SER A 57 8.16 5.38 -8.62
C SER A 57 8.39 5.22 -10.11
N ASP A 58 7.99 4.09 -10.71
CA ASP A 58 8.19 3.81 -12.13
C ASP A 58 6.87 3.96 -12.91
N VAL A 59 6.86 4.90 -13.87
CA VAL A 59 5.72 5.17 -14.75
C VAL A 59 5.33 3.97 -15.65
N ASN A 60 6.24 3.01 -15.84
CA ASN A 60 6.00 1.80 -16.62
C ASN A 60 5.41 0.68 -15.77
N CYS A 61 5.42 0.81 -14.44
CA CYS A 61 4.81 -0.15 -13.53
C CYS A 61 3.32 0.12 -13.34
N THR A 62 2.56 -0.93 -13.02
CA THR A 62 1.17 -0.77 -12.61
C THR A 62 1.10 -0.86 -11.09
N PRO A 63 0.84 0.24 -10.36
CA PRO A 63 0.75 0.21 -8.91
C PRO A 63 -0.43 -0.65 -8.46
N PHE A 64 -0.36 -1.13 -7.22
CA PHE A 64 -1.49 -1.82 -6.61
C PHE A 64 -2.72 -0.89 -6.57
N CYS A 65 -3.91 -1.46 -6.66
CA CYS A 65 -5.16 -0.72 -6.52
C CYS A 65 -6.13 -1.60 -5.73
N LEU A 66 -5.98 -1.58 -4.39
CA LEU A 66 -6.65 -2.52 -3.51
C LEU A 66 -7.58 -1.80 -2.52
N SER A 67 -8.70 -2.43 -2.19
CA SER A 67 -9.57 -1.99 -1.11
C SER A 67 -8.90 -2.14 0.27
N ASN A 68 -9.48 -1.51 1.29
CA ASN A 68 -9.02 -1.68 2.69
C ASN A 68 -8.92 -3.15 3.12
N LYS A 69 -9.91 -3.96 2.72
CA LYS A 69 -10.00 -5.37 3.10
C LYS A 69 -8.90 -6.18 2.43
N GLU A 70 -8.61 -5.90 1.17
CA GLU A 70 -7.54 -6.55 0.41
C GLU A 70 -6.17 -6.16 0.93
N TRP A 71 -5.93 -4.86 1.18
CA TRP A 71 -4.70 -4.39 1.84
C TRP A 71 -4.47 -5.10 3.17
N ARG A 72 -5.50 -5.17 4.02
CA ARG A 72 -5.40 -5.85 5.31
C ARG A 72 -5.09 -7.33 5.16
N THR A 73 -5.70 -7.99 4.17
CA THR A 73 -5.44 -9.40 3.88
C THR A 73 -4.01 -9.61 3.39
N LEU A 74 -3.52 -8.74 2.50
CA LEU A 74 -2.15 -8.77 2.00
C LEU A 74 -1.13 -8.59 3.13
N LEU A 75 -1.31 -7.56 3.97
CA LEU A 75 -0.42 -7.32 5.12
C LEU A 75 -0.36 -8.52 6.08
N GLN A 76 -1.49 -9.20 6.30
CA GLN A 76 -1.53 -10.42 7.12
C GLN A 76 -0.73 -11.56 6.50
N VAL A 77 -0.89 -11.80 5.19
CA VAL A 77 -0.12 -12.81 4.45
C VAL A 77 1.38 -12.49 4.54
N CYS A 78 1.74 -11.23 4.30
CA CYS A 78 3.14 -10.80 4.32
C CYS A 78 3.76 -10.85 5.71
N SER A 79 2.98 -10.79 6.79
CA SER A 79 3.48 -10.85 8.17
C SER A 79 4.02 -12.22 8.60
N GLY A 80 3.91 -13.26 7.75
CA GLY A 80 4.41 -14.60 8.04
C GLY A 80 3.55 -15.37 9.04
N HIS A 81 2.26 -15.03 9.13
CA HIS A 81 1.32 -15.85 9.91
C HIS A 81 1.33 -17.27 9.34
N GLU A 82 1.88 -18.23 10.09
CA GLU A 82 1.95 -19.63 9.70
C GLU A 82 0.59 -20.11 9.20
N LEU A 83 0.66 -20.68 8.02
CA LEU A 83 -0.47 -20.98 7.19
C LEU A 83 -1.00 -22.34 7.63
N ASN A 84 -2.07 -22.37 8.41
CA ASN A 84 -2.91 -23.57 8.46
C ASN A 84 -3.62 -23.68 7.11
N GLU A 85 -2.89 -24.08 6.06
CA GLU A 85 -3.42 -24.36 4.72
C GLU A 85 -4.32 -25.60 4.70
N GLY A 86 -4.24 -26.43 5.74
CA GLY A 86 -5.00 -27.67 5.89
C GLY A 86 -6.45 -27.49 6.33
N ASP A 87 -6.88 -26.28 6.71
CA ASP A 87 -8.25 -26.04 7.12
C ASP A 87 -8.98 -25.38 5.95
N GLY A 88 -9.82 -26.13 5.22
CA GLY A 88 -10.58 -25.73 4.02
C GLY A 88 -11.56 -24.55 4.21
N SER A 89 -11.34 -23.73 5.23
CA SER A 89 -12.06 -22.52 5.58
C SER A 89 -12.05 -21.50 4.44
N ARG A 90 -13.19 -20.80 4.30
CA ARG A 90 -13.40 -19.67 3.37
C ARG A 90 -12.30 -18.60 3.46
N ASN A 91 -11.68 -18.46 4.63
CA ASN A 91 -10.60 -17.52 4.87
C ASN A 91 -9.26 -17.95 4.23
N ALA A 92 -8.98 -19.26 4.11
CA ALA A 92 -7.79 -19.76 3.43
C ALA A 92 -7.86 -19.54 1.91
N SER A 93 -9.03 -19.81 1.32
CA SER A 93 -9.29 -19.55 -0.11
C SER A 93 -9.19 -18.06 -0.45
N HIS A 94 -9.77 -17.17 0.38
CA HIS A 94 -9.66 -15.72 0.18
C HIS A 94 -8.21 -15.21 0.25
N ARG A 95 -7.40 -15.73 1.18
CA ARG A 95 -5.98 -15.38 1.27
C ARG A 95 -5.16 -15.85 0.07
N ARG A 96 -5.42 -17.08 -0.43
CA ARG A 96 -4.79 -17.58 -1.67
C ARG A 96 -5.13 -16.66 -2.85
N ASN A 97 -6.39 -16.26 -2.97
CA ASN A 97 -6.82 -15.33 -4.01
C ASN A 97 -6.08 -13.98 -3.93
N VAL A 98 -5.91 -13.41 -2.73
CA VAL A 98 -5.14 -12.16 -2.56
C VAL A 98 -3.65 -12.34 -2.91
N ARG A 99 -3.05 -13.49 -2.58
CA ARG A 99 -1.67 -13.81 -2.97
C ARG A 99 -1.52 -13.94 -4.48
N GLU A 100 -2.46 -14.62 -5.14
CA GLU A 100 -2.46 -14.72 -6.61
C GLU A 100 -2.67 -13.36 -7.27
N HIS A 101 -3.59 -12.52 -6.76
CA HIS A 101 -3.75 -11.14 -7.24
C HIS A 101 -2.46 -10.33 -7.08
N PHE A 102 -1.76 -10.46 -5.95
CA PHE A 102 -0.46 -9.84 -5.73
C PHE A 102 0.58 -10.32 -6.75
N LYS A 103 0.65 -11.62 -7.00
CA LYS A 103 1.58 -12.22 -7.97
C LYS A 103 1.28 -11.76 -9.40
N THR A 104 0.01 -11.77 -9.81
CA THR A 104 -0.42 -11.29 -11.13
C THR A 104 -0.13 -9.80 -11.31
N ALA A 105 -0.29 -8.97 -10.28
CA ALA A 105 0.05 -7.54 -10.35
C ALA A 105 1.56 -7.32 -10.54
N LEU A 106 2.40 -8.13 -9.89
CA LEU A 106 3.85 -8.11 -10.08
C LEU A 106 4.27 -8.57 -11.48
N GLU A 107 3.67 -9.66 -11.97
CA GLU A 107 3.94 -10.21 -13.33
C GLU A 107 3.61 -9.18 -14.42
N LYS A 108 2.50 -8.43 -14.26
CA LYS A 108 2.13 -7.34 -15.18
C LYS A 108 3.10 -6.16 -15.15
N SER A 109 3.76 -5.94 -14.02
CA SER A 109 4.72 -4.84 -13.84
C SER A 109 6.13 -5.19 -14.30
N GLN A 110 6.32 -6.33 -14.98
CA GLN A 110 7.62 -6.86 -15.43
C GLN A 110 8.65 -7.06 -14.29
N VAL A 111 8.22 -7.02 -13.03
CA VAL A 111 9.07 -7.22 -11.87
C VAL A 111 9.23 -8.73 -11.64
N GLN A 112 10.42 -9.27 -11.89
CA GLN A 112 10.76 -10.62 -11.47
C GLN A 112 11.08 -10.64 -9.98
N LEU A 113 10.09 -10.95 -9.17
CA LEU A 113 10.25 -11.06 -7.72
C LEU A 113 10.03 -12.50 -7.26
N ASP A 114 10.99 -13.06 -6.53
CA ASP A 114 10.74 -14.29 -5.80
C ASP A 114 9.87 -13.97 -4.57
N VAL A 115 8.55 -14.06 -4.80
CA VAL A 115 7.52 -13.85 -3.79
C VAL A 115 7.70 -14.78 -2.60
N ASN A 116 8.31 -15.97 -2.75
CA ASN A 116 8.56 -16.87 -1.63
C ASN A 116 9.69 -16.34 -0.72
N ASN A 117 10.73 -15.76 -1.30
CA ASN A 117 11.84 -15.16 -0.54
C ASN A 117 11.43 -13.85 0.17
N LEU A 118 10.48 -13.11 -0.41
CA LEU A 118 9.96 -11.87 0.19
C LEU A 118 9.35 -12.07 1.58
N PHE A 119 8.62 -13.17 1.78
CA PHE A 119 7.96 -13.46 3.05
C PHE A 119 8.92 -13.99 4.13
N GLY A 120 10.08 -14.50 3.72
CA GLY A 120 11.14 -14.99 4.62
C GLY A 120 12.06 -13.89 5.13
N LYS A 121 12.13 -12.73 4.44
CA LYS A 121 13.05 -11.64 4.79
C LYS A 121 12.70 -11.03 6.16
N THR A 122 13.73 -10.77 6.97
CA THR A 122 13.61 -9.97 8.19
C THR A 122 13.19 -8.55 7.83
N PRO A 123 12.06 -8.04 8.36
CA PRO A 123 11.65 -6.66 8.10
C PRO A 123 12.67 -5.69 8.70
N THR A 124 13.05 -4.68 7.92
CA THR A 124 13.99 -3.64 8.33
C THR A 124 13.36 -2.25 8.22
N TRP A 125 13.68 -1.35 9.14
CA TRP A 125 13.33 0.07 9.07
C TRP A 125 14.59 0.92 9.23
N LYS A 126 14.86 1.83 8.28
CA LYS A 126 16.06 2.70 8.27
C LYS A 126 17.38 1.93 8.55
N GLY A 127 17.51 0.74 7.98
CA GLY A 127 18.69 -0.13 8.15
C GLY A 127 18.74 -0.96 9.43
N SER A 128 17.77 -0.81 10.34
CA SER A 128 17.67 -1.59 11.57
C SER A 128 16.65 -2.71 11.43
N GLU A 129 16.95 -3.90 11.94
CA GLU A 129 16.00 -5.02 11.96
C GLU A 129 14.86 -4.76 12.96
N VAL A 130 13.63 -5.08 12.54
CA VAL A 130 12.43 -4.93 13.38
C VAL A 130 12.06 -6.28 13.98
N ILE A 131 12.53 -6.51 15.21
CA ILE A 131 12.26 -7.73 15.99
C ILE A 131 11.17 -7.44 17.02
N GLY A 132 10.23 -8.37 17.20
CA GLY A 132 9.17 -8.20 18.22
C GLY A 132 8.19 -7.06 17.94
N LEU A 133 7.83 -6.31 18.99
CA LEU A 133 6.94 -5.15 18.95
C LEU A 133 7.72 -3.91 18.51
N LEU A 134 7.10 -3.06 17.68
CA LEU A 134 7.72 -1.80 17.28
C LEU A 134 7.72 -0.81 18.44
N ASP A 135 8.79 -0.04 18.59
CA ASP A 135 8.78 1.12 19.45
C ASP A 135 7.79 2.19 18.92
N PRO A 136 7.20 3.02 19.80
CA PRO A 136 6.18 3.99 19.40
C PRO A 136 6.66 5.03 18.37
N ASP A 137 7.95 5.36 18.36
CA ASP A 137 8.49 6.37 17.46
C ASP A 137 8.64 5.80 16.04
N THR A 138 9.22 4.60 15.90
CA THR A 138 9.26 3.86 14.62
C THR A 138 7.85 3.62 14.08
N ALA A 139 6.90 3.22 14.93
CA ALA A 139 5.51 3.04 14.52
C ALA A 139 4.91 4.35 13.99
N ARG A 140 5.18 5.49 14.65
CA ARG A 140 4.73 6.82 14.21
C ARG A 140 5.32 7.21 12.87
N GLU A 141 6.61 6.98 12.66
CA GLU A 141 7.29 7.28 11.39
C GLU A 141 6.70 6.47 10.23
N ILE A 142 6.47 5.16 10.43
CA ILE A 142 5.85 4.31 9.41
C ILE A 142 4.42 4.77 9.10
N LEU A 143 3.64 5.15 10.11
CA LEU A 143 2.30 5.68 9.89
C LEU A 143 2.33 7.02 9.13
N TRP A 144 3.33 7.86 9.41
CA TRP A 144 3.57 9.10 8.68
C TRP A 144 3.88 8.84 7.20
N GLU A 145 4.78 7.90 6.90
CA GLU A 145 5.08 7.48 5.53
C GLU A 145 3.80 7.03 4.81
N LEU A 146 2.97 6.19 5.44
CA LEU A 146 1.72 5.74 4.83
C LEU A 146 0.73 6.88 4.60
N CYS A 147 0.59 7.80 5.57
CA CYS A 147 -0.26 8.97 5.41
C CYS A 147 0.21 9.85 4.26
N GLU A 148 1.52 10.10 4.17
CA GLU A 148 2.12 10.90 3.11
C GLU A 148 1.94 10.25 1.74
N LEU A 149 2.23 8.95 1.60
CA LEU A 149 2.04 8.21 0.34
C LEU A 149 0.59 8.28 -0.15
N ASN A 150 -0.38 8.08 0.75
CA ASN A 150 -1.80 8.16 0.40
C ASN A 150 -2.21 9.59 0.04
N PHE A 151 -1.72 10.59 0.78
CA PHE A 151 -1.99 12.00 0.49
C PHE A 151 -1.44 12.41 -0.90
N ARG A 152 -0.19 12.04 -1.21
CA ARG A 152 0.39 12.28 -2.55
C ARG A 152 -0.43 11.59 -3.64
N SER A 153 -0.90 10.36 -3.38
CA SER A 153 -1.77 9.62 -4.31
C SER A 153 -3.11 10.32 -4.55
N ASP A 154 -3.72 10.89 -3.51
CA ASP A 154 -4.96 11.66 -3.61
C ASP A 154 -4.75 12.96 -4.42
N VAL A 155 -3.63 13.65 -4.21
CA VAL A 155 -3.26 14.85 -4.98
C VAL A 155 -3.01 14.50 -6.44
N LEU A 156 -2.30 13.41 -6.73
CA LEU A 156 -2.12 12.89 -8.09
C LEU A 156 -3.45 12.54 -8.77
N ALA A 157 -4.39 11.95 -8.04
CA ALA A 157 -5.71 11.64 -8.56
C ALA A 157 -6.53 12.90 -8.86
N LEU A 158 -6.47 13.89 -7.97
CA LEU A 158 -7.13 15.17 -8.14
C LEU A 158 -6.54 15.95 -9.33
N ASP A 159 -5.21 16.00 -9.42
CA ASP A 159 -4.45 16.63 -10.49
C ASP A 159 -4.84 16.03 -11.85
N ARG A 160 -4.88 14.69 -11.98
CA ARG A 160 -5.37 14.02 -13.20
C ARG A 160 -6.83 14.34 -13.53
N HIS A 161 -7.67 14.53 -12.52
CA HIS A 161 -9.09 14.82 -12.73
C HIS A 161 -9.33 16.26 -13.21
N LEU A 162 -8.55 17.21 -12.69
CA LEU A 162 -8.69 18.64 -12.99
C LEU A 162 -7.91 19.08 -14.23
N ASP A 163 -7.01 18.25 -14.73
CA ASP A 163 -6.18 18.58 -15.87
C ASP A 163 -6.98 18.87 -17.14
N ARG A 164 -6.62 19.97 -17.77
CA ARG A 164 -7.11 20.37 -19.08
C ARG A 164 -5.96 20.83 -19.99
N SER A 165 -4.73 20.60 -19.57
CA SER A 165 -3.52 20.96 -20.30
C SER A 165 -3.17 19.89 -21.35
N ASN A 166 -2.26 20.23 -22.26
CA ASN A 166 -1.66 19.29 -23.20
C ASN A 166 -0.29 18.78 -22.69
N ALA A 167 0.02 18.96 -21.40
CA ALA A 167 1.28 18.53 -20.83
C ALA A 167 1.37 16.99 -20.84
N SER A 168 2.58 16.48 -21.11
CA SER A 168 2.83 15.04 -21.04
C SER A 168 2.79 14.54 -19.59
N VAL A 169 2.57 13.23 -19.42
CA VAL A 169 2.56 12.58 -18.09
C VAL A 169 3.85 12.85 -17.31
N LEU A 170 4.99 12.85 -18.00
CA LEU A 170 6.30 13.10 -17.39
C LEU A 170 6.46 14.55 -16.90
N GLU A 171 6.06 15.53 -17.72
CA GLU A 171 6.12 16.95 -17.33
C GLU A 171 5.23 17.22 -16.11
N ARG A 172 4.06 16.58 -16.06
CA ARG A 172 3.15 16.72 -14.93
C ARG A 172 3.67 16.08 -13.65
N GLN A 173 4.26 14.89 -13.78
CA GLN A 173 4.90 14.22 -12.65
C GLN A 173 6.03 15.10 -12.07
N ASP A 174 6.87 15.69 -12.92
CA ASP A 174 7.93 16.61 -12.49
C ASP A 174 7.37 17.85 -11.76
N MET A 175 6.31 18.47 -12.28
CA MET A 175 5.63 19.60 -11.62
C MET A 175 5.07 19.23 -10.24
N LEU A 176 4.48 18.04 -10.10
CA LEU A 176 3.97 17.56 -8.82
C LEU A 176 5.08 17.21 -7.85
N ASP A 177 6.18 16.63 -8.32
CA ASP A 177 7.33 16.29 -7.48
C ASP A 177 8.01 17.54 -6.92
N GLN A 178 8.02 18.64 -7.67
CA GLN A 178 8.44 19.95 -7.17
C GLN A 178 7.57 20.46 -6.01
N CYS A 179 6.28 20.08 -5.95
CA CYS A 179 5.39 20.47 -4.84
C CYS A 179 5.72 19.76 -3.53
N TRP A 180 6.42 18.62 -3.60
CA TRP A 180 6.83 17.84 -2.43
C TRP A 180 8.22 18.21 -1.93
N ASN A 181 8.98 18.95 -2.73
CA ASN A 181 10.29 19.49 -2.36
C ASN A 181 10.09 20.76 -1.50
N GLY A 182 9.53 20.56 -0.30
CA GLY A 182 9.33 21.60 0.71
C GLY A 182 10.18 21.34 1.96
N SER A 183 11.31 22.04 2.04
CA SER A 183 12.27 22.18 3.15
C SER A 183 13.15 20.96 3.46
N ALA A 184 14.37 21.00 2.92
CA ALA A 184 15.56 20.48 3.59
C ALA A 184 15.71 21.04 5.01
#